data_AF-A0A482X2H8-F1
#
_entry.id   AF-A0A482X2H8-F1
#
_cell.length_a   1.000
_cell.length_b   1.000
_cell.length_c   1.000
_cell.angle_alpha   90.00
_cell.angle_beta   90.00
_cell.angle_gamma   90.00
#
_symmetry.space_group_name_H-M   'P 1'
#
loop_
_entity.id
_entity.type
_entity.pdbx_description
1 polymer ?
#
loop_
_entity_poly.entity_id
_entity_poly.type
_entity_poly.pdbx_seq_one_letter_code
_entity_poly.pdbx_strand_id
1 'polypeptide(L)'
;MEEKPKGLPRLKLYTKDPCPLCDELKEQLAPYQDRLQIVPVDITAPENSQYRKLYRYEIPVVFLEDRFVCKHRLDVSALERRLSQLEALQ
;
A
#
# COMPACT_ATOMS: atom_id res chain seq x y z
N MET A 1 11.92 21.38 4.56
CA MET A 1 12.75 20.23 4.16
C MET A 1 11.77 19.13 3.80
N GLU A 2 11.68 18.73 2.54
CA GLU A 2 11.21 17.39 2.20
C GLU A 2 11.83 17.04 0.85
N GLU A 3 12.97 16.35 0.92
CA GLU A 3 13.69 15.85 -0.24
C GLU A 3 12.80 14.79 -0.89
N LYS A 4 12.28 15.07 -2.08
CA LYS A 4 11.58 14.09 -2.92
C LYS A 4 12.66 13.23 -3.56
N PRO A 5 12.97 12.00 -3.07
CA PRO A 5 14.02 11.23 -3.68
C PRO A 5 13.53 10.79 -5.06
N LYS A 6 14.43 10.87 -6.05
CA LYS A 6 14.30 10.18 -7.35
C LYS A 6 14.43 8.66 -7.16
N GLY A 7 13.66 8.08 -6.26
CA GLY A 7 13.70 6.68 -5.88
C GLY A 7 12.29 6.17 -5.66
N LEU A 8 11.95 5.10 -6.37
CA LEU A 8 10.84 4.15 -6.22
C LEU A 8 9.61 4.67 -5.43
N PRO A 9 8.42 4.76 -6.04
CA PRO A 9 7.22 5.27 -5.37
C PRO A 9 6.91 4.47 -4.09
N ARG A 10 6.54 5.18 -3.02
CA ARG A 10 6.30 4.59 -1.70
C ARG A 10 4.89 4.05 -1.61
N LEU A 11 4.78 2.74 -1.43
CA LEU A 11 3.52 2.04 -1.25
C LEU A 11 3.33 1.70 0.23
N LYS A 12 2.44 2.41 0.92
CA LYS A 12 2.03 2.08 2.28
C LYS A 12 0.94 1.01 2.22
N LEU A 13 1.24 -0.16 2.74
CA LEU A 13 0.31 -1.27 2.84
C LEU A 13 -0.25 -1.36 4.25
N TYR A 14 -1.51 -1.00 4.44
CA TYR A 14 -2.18 -1.19 5.71
C TYR A 14 -2.63 -2.63 5.86
N THR A 15 -2.11 -3.31 6.89
CA THR A 15 -2.41 -4.71 7.20
C THR A 15 -2.74 -4.90 8.68
N LYS A 16 -3.34 -6.05 9.00
CA LYS A 16 -3.58 -6.54 10.37
C LYS A 16 -3.52 -8.07 10.37
N ASP A 17 -3.17 -8.64 11.51
CA ASP A 17 -3.31 -10.07 11.78
C ASP A 17 -4.56 -10.37 12.64
N PRO A 18 -5.32 -11.46 12.37
CA PRO A 18 -5.25 -12.36 11.22
C PRO A 18 -6.12 -11.85 10.04
N CYS A 19 -5.59 -11.87 8.81
CA CYS A 19 -6.36 -11.49 7.61
C CYS A 19 -5.90 -12.26 6.36
N PRO A 20 -6.72 -13.19 5.81
CA PRO A 20 -6.33 -14.01 4.66
C PRO A 20 -6.09 -13.20 3.38
N LEU A 21 -6.78 -12.06 3.24
CA LEU A 21 -6.60 -11.15 2.11
C LEU A 21 -5.21 -10.49 2.06
N CYS A 22 -4.54 -10.38 3.20
CA CYS A 22 -3.18 -9.82 3.21
C CYS A 22 -2.17 -10.78 2.55
N ASP A 23 -2.37 -12.08 2.66
CA ASP A 23 -1.47 -13.09 2.06
C ASP A 23 -1.54 -13.03 0.54
N GLU A 24 -2.76 -13.07 -0.02
CA GLU A 24 -2.99 -12.91 -1.47
C GLU A 24 -2.40 -11.60 -2.02
N LEU A 25 -2.46 -10.53 -1.22
CA LEU A 25 -1.93 -9.24 -1.62
C LEU A 25 -0.39 -9.19 -1.54
N LYS A 26 0.23 -9.81 -0.52
CA LYS A 26 1.69 -9.93 -0.41
C LYS A 26 2.25 -10.71 -1.59
N GLU A 27 1.62 -11.81 -1.99
CA GLU A 27 2.05 -12.60 -3.14
C GLU A 27 2.01 -11.78 -4.43
N GLN A 28 0.93 -11.02 -4.67
CA GLN A 28 0.82 -10.18 -5.85
C GLN A 28 1.76 -8.97 -5.82
N LEU A 29 2.11 -8.45 -4.64
CA LEU A 29 3.10 -7.39 -4.48
C LEU A 29 4.55 -7.88 -4.57
N ALA A 30 4.79 -9.18 -4.37
CA ALA A 30 6.13 -9.78 -4.40
C ALA A 30 6.99 -9.44 -5.62
N PRO A 31 6.46 -9.38 -6.87
CA PRO A 31 7.23 -8.94 -8.04
C PRO A 31 7.44 -7.42 -8.12
N TYR A 32 6.61 -6.62 -7.43
CA TYR A 32 6.69 -5.16 -7.51
C TYR A 32 7.61 -4.56 -6.45
N GLN A 33 7.95 -5.26 -5.37
CA GLN A 33 8.77 -4.75 -4.26
C GLN A 33 10.15 -4.20 -4.68
N ASP A 34 10.66 -4.62 -5.84
CA ASP A 34 11.90 -4.12 -6.43
C ASP A 34 11.72 -2.76 -7.15
N ARG A 35 10.51 -2.51 -7.68
CA ARG A 35 10.12 -1.30 -8.43
C ARG A 35 9.40 -0.24 -7.59
N LEU A 36 8.94 -0.60 -6.40
CA LEU A 36 8.26 0.30 -5.47
C LEU A 36 8.61 -0.03 -4.03
N GLN A 37 8.68 0.99 -3.18
CA GLN A 37 9.04 0.81 -1.78
C GLN A 37 7.80 0.42 -0.98
N ILE A 38 7.64 -0.88 -0.67
CA ILE A 38 6.54 -1.35 0.17
C ILE A 38 6.84 -1.09 1.64
N VAL A 39 5.97 -0.32 2.28
CA VAL A 39 5.99 -0.01 3.70
C VAL A 39 4.75 -0.63 4.33
N PRO A 40 4.85 -1.82 4.95
CA PRO A 40 3.75 -2.38 5.71
C PRO A 40 3.47 -1.49 6.94
N VAL A 41 2.21 -1.12 7.13
CA VAL A 41 1.71 -0.31 8.23
C VAL A 41 0.67 -1.12 8.99
N ASP A 42 1.02 -1.51 10.21
CA ASP A 42 0.09 -2.19 11.10
C ASP A 42 -0.97 -1.23 11.61
N ILE A 43 -2.22 -1.43 11.18
CA ILE A 43 -3.37 -0.71 11.74
C ILE A 43 -3.71 -1.21 13.15
N THR A 44 -3.18 -2.36 13.54
CA THR A 44 -3.33 -2.98 14.86
C THR A 44 -2.48 -2.31 15.95
N ALA A 45 -1.51 -1.49 15.57
CA ALA A 45 -0.68 -0.76 16.53
C ALA A 45 -1.54 0.18 17.40
N PRO A 46 -1.22 0.34 18.70
CA PRO A 46 -1.98 1.19 19.62
C PRO A 46 -2.04 2.65 19.16
N GLU A 47 -0.96 3.15 18.55
CA GLU A 47 -0.90 4.49 17.92
C GLU A 47 -1.87 4.65 16.74
N ASN A 48 -2.21 3.55 16.06
CA ASN A 48 -3.07 3.50 14.89
C ASN A 48 -4.48 2.97 15.19
N SER A 49 -4.87 2.91 16.46
CA SER A 49 -6.15 2.31 16.86
C SER A 49 -7.38 3.02 16.27
N GLN A 50 -7.24 4.27 15.82
CA GLN A 50 -8.26 4.98 15.03
C GLN A 50 -8.50 4.32 13.66
N TYR A 51 -7.41 3.95 12.96
CA TYR A 51 -7.45 3.25 11.68
C TYR A 51 -7.97 1.83 11.84
N ARG A 52 -7.68 1.17 12.97
CA ARG A 52 -8.28 -0.12 13.30
C ARG A 52 -9.80 -0.09 13.29
N LYS A 53 -10.42 0.92 13.91
CA LYS A 53 -11.89 1.02 13.98
C LYS A 53 -12.51 1.32 12.62
N LEU A 54 -11.85 2.14 11.81
CA LEU A 54 -12.33 2.57 10.49
C LEU A 54 -12.12 1.47 9.44
N TYR A 55 -10.91 0.91 9.35
CA TYR A 55 -10.50 0.00 8.29
C TYR A 55 -10.55 -1.49 8.65
N ARG A 56 -11.07 -1.88 9.84
CA ARG A 56 -11.14 -3.30 10.26
C ARG A 56 -11.77 -4.25 9.23
N TYR A 57 -12.66 -3.74 8.37
CA TYR A 57 -13.34 -4.49 7.30
C TYR A 57 -12.87 -4.11 5.89
N GLU A 58 -11.99 -3.13 5.75
CA GLU A 58 -11.56 -2.63 4.45
C GLU A 58 -10.10 -2.97 4.14
N ILE A 59 -9.37 -3.54 5.11
CA ILE A 59 -8.03 -4.04 4.88
C ILE A 59 -8.00 -5.33 4.05
N PRO A 60 -6.93 -5.58 3.27
CA PRO A 60 -5.75 -4.73 3.12
C PRO A 60 -6.03 -3.45 2.32
N VAL A 61 -5.45 -2.33 2.75
CA VAL A 61 -5.57 -1.04 2.06
C VAL A 61 -4.22 -0.60 1.53
N VAL A 62 -4.18 -0.25 0.26
CA VAL A 62 -2.97 0.17 -0.44
C VAL A 62 -3.02 1.67 -0.69
N PHE A 63 -2.01 2.37 -0.21
CA PHE A 63 -1.75 3.77 -0.51
C PHE A 63 -0.43 3.90 -1.26
N LEU A 64 -0.42 4.66 -2.33
CA LEU A 64 0.76 4.96 -3.12
C LEU A 64 1.00 6.45 -3.06
N GLU A 65 2.18 6.88 -2.59
CA GLU A 65 2.52 8.30 -2.40
C GLU A 65 1.43 9.04 -1.61
N ASP A 66 0.99 8.46 -0.49
CA ASP A 66 -0.09 8.97 0.37
C ASP A 66 -1.47 9.09 -0.31
N ARG A 67 -1.64 8.49 -1.49
CA ARG A 67 -2.91 8.45 -2.22
C ARG A 67 -3.51 7.05 -2.19
N PHE A 68 -4.77 6.95 -1.77
CA PHE A 68 -5.51 5.68 -1.79
C PHE A 68 -5.56 5.11 -3.23
N VAL A 69 -5.21 3.83 -3.38
CA VAL A 69 -5.27 3.11 -4.65
C VAL A 69 -6.40 2.10 -4.62
N CYS A 70 -6.27 1.09 -3.75
CA CYS A 70 -7.19 -0.04 -3.67
C CYS A 70 -7.37 -0.51 -2.22
N LYS A 71 -8.47 -1.22 -1.98
CA LYS A 71 -8.80 -1.90 -0.72
C LYS A 71 -9.32 -3.30 -1.02
N HIS A 72 -9.31 -4.20 -0.04
CA HIS A 72 -9.73 -5.63 -0.14
C HIS A 72 -8.91 -6.52 -1.09
N ARG A 73 -8.59 -6.07 -2.30
CA ARG A 73 -7.74 -6.77 -3.27
C ARG A 73 -6.68 -5.86 -3.83
N LEU A 74 -5.51 -6.42 -4.10
CA LEU A 74 -4.55 -5.76 -4.98
C LEU A 74 -5.13 -5.80 -6.38
N ASP A 75 -5.33 -4.62 -6.96
CA ASP A 75 -5.63 -4.52 -8.37
C ASP A 75 -4.33 -4.16 -9.08
N VAL A 76 -3.69 -5.18 -9.67
CA VAL A 76 -2.42 -5.02 -10.38
C VAL A 76 -2.55 -4.00 -11.49
N SER A 77 -3.66 -4.00 -12.22
CA SER A 77 -3.93 -3.02 -13.28
C SER A 77 -4.01 -1.60 -12.73
N ALA A 78 -4.68 -1.39 -11.60
CA ALA A 78 -4.76 -0.09 -10.95
C ALA A 78 -3.40 0.36 -10.40
N LEU A 79 -2.64 -0.57 -9.79
CA LEU A 79 -1.29 -0.34 -9.31
C LEU A 79 -0.38 0.11 -10.46
N GLU A 80 -0.30 -0.66 -11.54
CA GLU A 80 0.54 -0.35 -12.71
C GLU A 80 0.12 0.95 -13.38
N ARG A 81 -1.19 1.19 -13.54
CA ARG A 81 -1.69 2.46 -14.08
C ARG A 81 -1.28 3.64 -13.22
N ARG A 82 -1.30 3.49 -11.89
CA ARG A 82 -0.87 4.54 -10.95
C ARG A 82 0.64 4.73 -10.97
N LEU A 83 1.39 3.63 -11.01
CA LEU A 83 2.84 3.63 -11.10
C LEU A 83 3.29 4.36 -12.37
N SER A 84 2.73 4.00 -13.52
CA SER A 84 3.01 4.62 -14.81
C SER A 84 2.65 6.11 -14.82
N GLN A 85 1.56 6.52 -14.17
CA GLN A 85 1.24 7.94 -14.01
C GLN A 85 2.29 8.69 -13.17
N LEU A 86 2.82 8.08 -12.11
CA LEU A 86 3.86 8.69 -11.28
C LEU A 86 5.19 8.76 -12.03
N GLU A 87 5.58 7.68 -12.72
CA GLU A 87 6.76 7.63 -13.57
C GLU A 87 6.69 8.67 -14.70
N ALA A 88 5.52 8.89 -15.30
CA ALA A 88 5.31 9.88 -16.36
C ALA A 88 5.29 11.35 -15.87
N LEU A 89 5.14 11.57 -14.56
CA LEU A 89 5.15 12.90 -13.92
C LEU A 89 6.53 13.27 -13.35
N GLN A 90 7.54 12.41 -13.52
CA GLN A 90 8.93 12.62 -13.09
C GLN A 90 9.85 12.98 -14.26
#